data_AF-A0A7X8ZC41-F1
#
_entry.id   AF-A0A7X8ZC41-F1
#
_cell.length_a   1.000
_cell.length_b   1.000
_cell.length_c   1.000
_cell.angle_alpha   90.00
_cell.angle_beta   90.00
_cell.angle_gamma   90.00
#
_symmetry.space_group_name_H-M   'P 1'
#
loop_
_entity.id
_entity.type
_entity.pdbx_description
1 polymer ?
#
loop_
_entity_poly.entity_id
_entity_poly.type
_entity_poly.pdbx_seq_one_letter_code
_entity_poly.pdbx_strand_id
1 'polypeptide(L)'
;MLALIGLLLGLILGLIMRVEIPLVWSNYVAIAILAIMDSMFGALSASLRGKYSTPNFLTGLIGNSIVAVLLTILGERLNIQLNIAAVVAFGVRIFSNISEIRRLTISALREKRREIIRMRHERRAEAEAAERAAYVESMIGDRQSEVADQHSDDNEEFDE
;
A
#
# COMPACT_ATOMS: atom_id res chain seq x y z
N MET A 1 3.07 14.60 6.46
CA MET A 1 2.56 15.42 7.58
C MET A 1 1.96 16.74 7.09
N LEU A 2 2.73 17.65 6.47
CA LEU A 2 2.23 18.97 6.01
C LEU A 2 1.01 18.91 5.08
N ALA A 3 1.00 18.02 4.08
CA ALA A 3 -0.14 17.88 3.14
C ALA A 3 -1.43 17.41 3.83
N LEU A 4 -1.32 16.52 4.83
CA LEU A 4 -2.46 16.03 5.59
C LEU A 4 -3.05 17.13 6.47
N ILE A 5 -2.18 17.96 7.08
CA ILE A 5 -2.58 19.12 7.88
C ILE A 5 -3.29 20.15 7.01
N GLY A 6 -2.75 20.46 5.82
CA GLY A 6 -3.37 21.38 4.88
C GLY A 6 -4.74 20.91 4.39
N LEU A 7 -4.90 19.60 4.11
CA LEU A 7 -6.18 19.01 3.76
C LEU A 7 -7.19 19.12 4.91
N LEU A 8 -6.77 18.78 6.13
CA LEU A 8 -7.63 18.83 7.31
C LEU A 8 -8.06 20.27 7.61
N LEU A 9 -7.14 21.23 7.52
CA LEU A 9 -7.45 22.66 7.68
C LEU A 9 -8.45 23.13 6.63
N GLY A 10 -8.20 22.82 5.35
CA GLY A 10 -9.08 23.20 4.25
C GLY A 10 -10.48 22.61 4.38
N LEU A 11 -10.58 21.34 4.80
CA LEU A 11 -11.86 20.67 5.05
C LEU A 11 -12.62 21.33 6.21
N ILE A 12 -11.95 21.61 7.33
CA ILE A 12 -12.56 22.24 8.51
C ILE A 12 -13.01 23.66 8.17
N LEU A 13 -12.16 24.46 7.50
CA LEU A 13 -12.50 25.81 7.03
C LEU A 13 -13.71 25.79 6.10
N GLY A 14 -13.76 24.85 5.14
CA GLY A 14 -14.88 24.69 4.24
C GLY A 14 -16.19 24.28 4.93
N LEU A 15 -16.12 23.44 5.97
CA LEU A 15 -17.31 23.04 6.75
C LEU A 15 -17.85 24.17 7.64
N ILE A 16 -16.97 25.02 8.18
CA ILE A 16 -17.36 26.17 9.00
C ILE A 16 -17.96 27.28 8.12
N MET A 17 -17.41 27.47 6.92
CA MET A 17 -17.96 28.38 5.93
C MET A 17 -19.24 27.80 5.32
N ARG A 18 -20.40 28.05 5.93
CA ARG A 18 -21.73 27.83 5.34
C ARG A 18 -21.98 28.77 4.14
N VAL A 19 -21.16 28.65 3.10
CA VAL A 19 -21.30 29.41 1.87
C VAL A 19 -22.37 28.72 1.02
N GLU A 20 -23.52 29.35 0.90
CA GLU A 20 -24.52 28.96 -0.09
C GLU A 20 -23.98 29.29 -1.47
N ILE A 21 -23.66 28.26 -2.25
CA ILE A 21 -23.13 28.43 -3.60
C ILE A 21 -24.32 28.77 -4.51
N PRO A 22 -24.39 29.97 -5.11
CA PRO A 22 -25.46 30.31 -6.02
C PRO A 22 -25.45 29.36 -7.22
N LEU A 23 -26.63 29.03 -7.76
CA LEU A 23 -26.77 28.02 -8.82
C LEU A 23 -25.87 28.29 -10.05
N VAL A 24 -25.62 29.57 -10.36
CA VAL A 24 -24.75 30.02 -11.45
C VAL A 24 -23.30 29.54 -11.30
N TRP A 25 -22.81 29.37 -10.07
CA TRP A 25 -21.45 28.93 -9.78
C TRP A 25 -21.32 27.40 -9.63
N SER A 26 -22.44 26.68 -9.63
CA SER A 26 -22.48 25.25 -9.32
C SER A 26 -21.59 24.43 -10.25
N ASN A 27 -21.66 24.66 -11.57
CA ASN A 27 -20.86 23.94 -12.55
C ASN A 27 -19.35 24.18 -12.38
N TYR A 28 -18.97 25.43 -12.15
CA TYR A 28 -17.58 25.83 -11.93
C TYR A 28 -16.98 25.16 -10.71
N VAL A 29 -17.71 25.17 -9.59
CA VAL A 29 -17.26 24.56 -8.34
C VAL A 29 -17.21 23.03 -8.48
N ALA A 30 -18.23 22.41 -9.07
CA ALA A 30 -18.25 20.96 -9.27
C ALA A 30 -17.05 20.48 -10.08
N ILE A 31 -16.71 21.18 -11.16
CA ILE A 31 -15.58 20.84 -12.02
C ILE A 31 -14.23 21.12 -11.34
N ALA A 32 -14.12 22.21 -10.58
CA ALA A 32 -12.93 22.50 -9.78
C ALA A 32 -12.69 21.41 -8.72
N ILE A 33 -13.73 20.99 -7.99
CA ILE A 33 -13.65 19.89 -7.03
C ILE A 33 -13.20 18.61 -7.74
N LEU A 34 -13.78 18.31 -8.90
CA LEU A 34 -13.43 17.11 -9.65
C LEU A 34 -11.95 17.12 -10.10
N ALA A 35 -11.42 18.27 -10.53
CA ALA A 35 -10.01 18.42 -10.89
C ALA A 35 -9.05 18.27 -9.70
N ILE A 36 -9.47 18.78 -8.53
CA ILE A 36 -8.75 18.58 -7.28
C ILE A 36 -8.74 17.10 -6.91
N MET A 37 -9.89 16.42 -6.95
CA MET A 37 -10.01 14.99 -6.67
C MET A 37 -9.13 14.15 -7.60
N ASP A 38 -9.12 14.43 -8.90
CA ASP A 38 -8.26 13.75 -9.87
C ASP A 38 -6.78 13.84 -9.48
N SER A 39 -6.33 15.04 -9.10
CA SER A 39 -4.95 15.28 -8.67
C SER A 39 -4.62 14.56 -7.35
N MET A 40 -5.59 14.46 -6.42
CA MET A 40 -5.44 13.69 -5.18
C MET A 40 -5.27 12.19 -5.45
N PHE A 41 -6.09 11.60 -6.32
CA PHE A 41 -5.96 10.19 -6.70
C PHE A 41 -4.66 9.93 -7.47
N GLY A 42 -4.24 10.87 -8.33
CA GLY A 42 -2.95 10.83 -9.01
C GLY A 42 -1.78 10.82 -8.03
N ALA A 43 -1.80 11.70 -7.02
CA ALA A 43 -0.80 11.74 -5.96
C ALA A 43 -0.76 10.46 -5.13
N LEU A 44 -1.93 9.91 -4.76
CA LEU A 44 -2.02 8.66 -4.02
C LEU A 44 -1.43 7.49 -4.81
N SER A 45 -1.78 7.37 -6.10
CA SER A 45 -1.20 6.35 -6.98
C SER A 45 0.32 6.54 -7.13
N ALA A 46 0.80 7.77 -7.29
CA ALA A 46 2.24 8.06 -7.34
C ALA A 46 2.97 7.69 -6.05
N SER A 47 2.34 7.91 -4.89
CA SER A 47 2.86 7.51 -3.58
C SER A 47 3.01 6.01 -3.45
N LEU A 48 2.01 5.22 -3.88
CA LEU A 48 2.08 3.76 -3.85
C LEU A 48 3.14 3.19 -4.81
N ARG A 49 3.53 3.94 -5.84
CA ARG A 49 4.62 3.58 -6.76
C ARG A 49 6.00 4.02 -6.28
N GLY A 50 6.10 4.73 -5.15
CA GLY A 50 7.36 5.34 -4.72
C GLY A 50 7.86 6.47 -5.64
N LYS A 51 6.98 7.05 -6.46
CA LYS A 51 7.29 8.10 -7.45
C LYS A 51 6.61 9.43 -7.13
N TYR A 52 6.20 9.64 -5.88
CA TYR A 52 5.56 10.87 -5.47
C TYR A 52 6.56 12.03 -5.48
N SER A 53 6.16 13.14 -6.10
CA SER A 53 6.92 14.38 -6.14
C SER A 53 5.97 15.54 -5.86
N THR A 54 6.24 16.31 -4.80
CA THR A 54 5.42 17.45 -4.40
C THR A 54 5.30 18.50 -5.51
N PRO A 55 6.38 18.89 -6.23
CA PRO A 55 6.26 19.77 -7.39
C PRO A 55 5.27 19.25 -8.44
N ASN A 56 5.35 17.97 -8.82
CA ASN A 56 4.46 17.38 -9.83
C ASN A 56 3.00 17.34 -9.36
N PHE A 57 2.77 17.07 -8.07
CA PHE A 57 1.43 17.15 -7.49
C PHE A 57 0.89 18.57 -7.53
N LEU A 58 1.68 19.56 -7.10
CA LEU A 58 1.22 20.94 -6.99
C LEU A 58 0.95 21.56 -8.36
N THR A 59 1.83 21.32 -9.34
CA THR A 59 1.62 21.77 -10.72
C THR A 59 0.44 21.08 -11.37
N GLY A 60 0.24 19.78 -11.11
CA GLY A 60 -0.94 19.04 -11.54
C GLY A 60 -2.23 19.59 -10.92
N LEU A 61 -2.25 19.80 -9.60
CA LEU A 61 -3.40 20.31 -8.87
C LEU A 61 -3.85 21.67 -9.38
N ILE A 62 -2.93 22.63 -9.44
CA ILE A 62 -3.23 24.00 -9.85
C ILE A 62 -3.49 24.05 -11.35
N GLY A 63 -2.60 23.47 -12.15
CA GLY A 63 -2.69 23.47 -13.62
C GLY A 63 -3.95 22.79 -14.12
N ASN A 64 -4.27 21.60 -13.63
CA ASN A 64 -5.49 20.90 -14.05
C ASN A 64 -6.75 21.63 -13.60
N SER A 65 -6.76 22.22 -12.40
CA SER A 65 -7.93 22.98 -11.91
C SER A 65 -8.16 24.25 -12.74
N ILE A 66 -7.09 24.97 -13.09
CA ILE A 66 -7.16 26.13 -13.99
C ILE A 66 -7.71 25.70 -15.35
N VAL A 67 -7.17 24.64 -15.95
CA VAL A 67 -7.64 24.12 -17.24
C VAL A 67 -9.12 23.72 -17.15
N ALA A 68 -9.55 23.07 -16.07
CA ALA A 68 -10.94 22.66 -15.85
C ALA A 68 -11.91 23.85 -15.84
N VAL A 69 -11.55 24.89 -15.08
CA VAL A 69 -12.34 26.13 -14.98
C VAL A 69 -12.35 26.86 -16.31
N LEU A 70 -11.19 26.99 -16.98
CA LEU A 70 -11.09 27.62 -18.29
C LEU A 70 -11.94 26.91 -19.35
N LEU A 71 -11.93 25.57 -19.38
CA LEU A 71 -12.80 24.79 -20.27
C LEU A 71 -14.28 25.02 -19.97
N THR A 72 -14.65 25.14 -18.69
CA THR A 72 -16.04 25.43 -18.28
C THR A 72 -16.47 26.81 -18.77
N ILE A 73 -15.64 27.84 -18.51
CA ILE A 73 -15.87 29.21 -18.99
C ILE A 73 -15.99 29.24 -20.51
N LEU A 74 -15.09 28.54 -21.21
CA LEU A 74 -15.07 28.51 -22.67
C LEU A 74 -16.33 27.84 -23.23
N GLY A 75 -16.77 26.73 -22.62
CA GLY A 75 -18.02 26.07 -22.98
C GLY A 75 -19.22 27.00 -22.86
N GLU A 76 -19.33 27.71 -21.74
CA GLU A 76 -20.42 28.67 -21.52
C GLU A 76 -20.40 29.82 -22.54
N ARG A 77 -19.23 30.39 -22.84
CA ARG A 77 -19.12 31.48 -23.83
C ARG A 77 -19.41 31.05 -25.26
N LEU A 78 -19.12 29.80 -25.60
CA LEU A 78 -19.40 29.22 -26.91
C LEU A 78 -20.79 28.60 -27.01
N ASN A 79 -21.58 28.62 -25.92
CA ASN A 79 -22.88 27.97 -25.83
C ASN A 79 -22.82 26.45 -26.14
N ILE A 80 -21.76 25.78 -25.69
CA ILE A 80 -21.55 24.32 -25.82
C ILE A 80 -21.32 23.67 -24.46
N GLN A 81 -21.65 22.38 -24.34
CA GLN A 81 -21.55 21.62 -23.09
C GLN A 81 -20.13 21.08 -22.83
N LEU A 82 -19.12 21.96 -22.86
CA LEU A 82 -17.71 21.58 -22.65
C LEU A 82 -17.44 21.16 -21.19
N ASN A 83 -18.32 21.59 -20.27
CA ASN A 83 -18.35 21.13 -18.89
C ASN A 83 -18.48 19.59 -18.79
N ILE A 84 -19.32 18.96 -19.61
CA ILE A 84 -19.47 17.49 -19.63
C ILE A 84 -18.19 16.82 -20.14
N ALA A 85 -17.54 17.39 -21.17
CA ALA A 85 -16.28 16.87 -21.68
C ALA A 85 -15.18 16.90 -20.60
N ALA A 86 -15.11 17.98 -19.81
CA ALA A 86 -14.22 18.07 -18.66
C ALA A 86 -14.55 16.98 -17.64
N VAL A 87 -15.82 16.84 -17.24
CA VAL A 87 -16.26 15.81 -16.29
C VAL A 87 -15.86 14.40 -16.75
N VAL A 88 -16.07 14.07 -18.02
CA VAL A 88 -15.68 12.77 -18.59
C VAL A 88 -14.15 12.60 -18.57
N ALA A 89 -13.39 13.59 -19.00
CA ALA A 89 -11.92 13.51 -19.02
C ALA A 89 -11.34 13.31 -17.61
N PHE A 90 -11.78 14.10 -16.63
CA PHE A 90 -11.40 13.92 -15.24
C PHE A 90 -11.88 12.58 -14.68
N GLY A 91 -13.12 12.17 -14.98
CA GLY A 91 -13.67 10.89 -14.55
C GLY A 91 -12.84 9.70 -15.02
N VAL A 92 -12.46 9.67 -16.31
CA VAL A 92 -11.59 8.63 -16.88
C VAL A 92 -10.25 8.57 -16.14
N ARG A 93 -9.63 9.73 -15.86
CA ARG A 93 -8.36 9.77 -15.12
C ARG A 93 -8.51 9.29 -13.68
N ILE A 94 -9.58 9.68 -12.99
CA ILE A 94 -9.90 9.21 -11.64
C ILE A 94 -10.05 7.69 -11.62
N PHE A 95 -10.86 7.11 -12.52
CA PHE A 95 -11.04 5.66 -12.59
C PHE A 95 -9.74 4.92 -12.93
N SER A 96 -8.89 5.49 -13.77
CA SER A 96 -7.58 4.95 -14.08
C SER A 96 -6.67 4.92 -12.85
N ASN A 97 -6.59 6.04 -12.11
CA ASN A 97 -5.83 6.16 -10.87
C ASN A 97 -6.32 5.17 -9.81
N ILE A 98 -7.64 5.03 -9.61
CA ILE A 98 -8.22 4.05 -8.68
C ILE A 98 -7.89 2.62 -9.10
N SER A 99 -8.01 2.31 -10.39
CA SER A 99 -7.67 0.99 -10.92
C SER A 99 -6.22 0.62 -10.64
N GLU A 100 -5.33 1.60 -10.73
CA GLU A 100 -3.92 1.44 -10.40
C GLU A 100 -3.67 1.25 -8.90
N ILE A 101 -4.27 2.10 -8.05
CA ILE A 101 -4.21 1.97 -6.59
C ILE A 101 -4.64 0.56 -6.16
N ARG A 102 -5.74 0.05 -6.73
CA ARG A 102 -6.23 -1.31 -6.47
C ARG A 102 -5.19 -2.35 -6.87
N ARG A 103 -4.60 -2.24 -8.07
CA ARG A 103 -3.56 -3.19 -8.54
C ARG A 103 -2.34 -3.19 -7.62
N LEU A 104 -1.81 -2.03 -7.29
CA LEU A 104 -0.62 -1.89 -6.44
C LEU A 104 -0.87 -2.45 -5.04
N THR A 105 -2.02 -2.13 -4.45
CA THR A 105 -2.42 -2.65 -3.14
C THR A 105 -2.49 -4.18 -3.15
N ILE A 106 -3.17 -4.78 -4.14
CA ILE A 106 -3.27 -6.24 -4.24
C ILE A 106 -1.90 -6.89 -4.44
N SER A 107 -1.05 -6.32 -5.29
CA SER A 107 0.31 -6.83 -5.52
C SER A 107 1.14 -6.82 -4.24
N ALA A 108 1.13 -5.71 -3.49
CA ALA A 108 1.84 -5.59 -2.22
C ALA A 108 1.33 -6.61 -1.17
N LEU A 109 0.01 -6.81 -1.09
CA LEU A 109 -0.58 -7.83 -0.20
C LEU A 109 -0.13 -9.25 -0.59
N ARG A 110 -0.10 -9.58 -1.88
CA ARG A 110 0.33 -10.90 -2.38
C ARG A 110 1.81 -11.15 -2.09
N GLU A 111 2.65 -10.14 -2.25
CA GLU A 111 4.08 -10.23 -1.94
C GLU A 111 4.31 -10.52 -0.46
N LYS A 112 3.70 -9.72 0.43
CA LYS A 112 3.78 -9.92 1.88
C LYS A 112 3.30 -11.31 2.30
N ARG A 113 2.23 -11.83 1.67
CA ARG A 113 1.73 -13.19 1.94
C ARG A 113 2.74 -14.27 1.54
N ARG A 114 3.42 -14.12 0.40
CA ARG A 114 4.46 -15.06 -0.05
C ARG A 114 5.66 -15.09 0.91
N GLU A 115 6.08 -13.91 1.37
CA GLU A 115 7.16 -13.79 2.34
C GLU A 115 6.81 -14.49 3.66
N ILE A 116 5.60 -14.28 4.18
CA ILE A 116 5.13 -14.96 5.42
C ILE A 116 5.12 -16.48 5.25
N ILE A 117 4.65 -16.98 4.10
CA ILE A 117 4.63 -18.42 3.83
C ILE A 117 6.07 -18.96 3.78
N ARG A 118 6.99 -18.26 3.10
CA ARG A 118 8.40 -18.64 3.02
C ARG A 118 9.05 -18.72 4.41
N MET A 119 8.87 -17.69 5.25
CA MET A 119 9.40 -17.69 6.62
C MET A 119 8.85 -18.84 7.47
N ARG A 120 7.58 -19.21 7.30
CA ARG A 120 6.98 -20.36 8.00
C ARG A 120 7.57 -21.70 7.55
N HIS A 121 7.91 -21.84 6.27
CA HIS A 121 8.58 -23.04 5.77
C HIS A 121 10.02 -23.14 6.26
N GLU A 122 10.78 -22.03 6.24
CA GLU A 122 12.16 -21.98 6.73
C GLU A 122 12.22 -22.34 8.23
N ARG A 123 11.38 -21.73 9.07
CA ARG A 123 11.32 -22.04 10.52
C ARG A 123 10.93 -23.49 10.82
N ARG A 124 10.06 -24.09 10.01
CA ARG A 124 9.67 -25.50 10.18
C ARG A 124 10.82 -26.44 9.83
N ALA A 125 11.52 -26.16 8.73
CA ALA A 125 12.70 -26.94 8.35
C ALA A 125 13.81 -26.85 9.40
N GLU A 126 14.04 -25.67 9.97
CA GLU A 126 15.00 -25.47 11.07
C GLU A 126 14.60 -26.26 12.33
N ALA A 127 13.32 -26.22 12.72
CA ALA A 127 12.82 -26.96 13.87
C ALA A 127 12.96 -28.49 13.67
N GLU A 128 12.60 -29.00 12.49
CA GLU A 128 12.75 -30.42 12.15
C GLU A 128 14.22 -30.87 12.12
N ALA A 129 15.11 -30.02 11.62
CA ALA A 129 16.55 -30.30 11.62
C ALA A 129 17.14 -30.33 13.03
N ALA A 130 16.74 -29.40 13.90
CA ALA A 130 17.16 -29.36 15.30
C ALA A 130 16.66 -30.58 16.08
N GLU A 131 15.39 -30.98 15.87
CA GLU A 131 14.82 -32.18 16.49
C GLU A 131 15.56 -33.45 16.08
N ARG A 132 15.85 -33.61 14.77
CA ARG A 132 16.62 -34.74 14.27
C ARG A 132 18.05 -34.77 14.81
N ALA A 133 18.70 -33.61 14.93
CA ALA A 133 20.03 -33.52 15.51
C ALA A 133 20.04 -33.95 16.98
N ALA A 134 19.08 -33.45 17.77
CA ALA A 134 18.93 -33.83 19.18
C ALA A 134 18.65 -35.34 19.35
N TYR A 135 17.82 -35.93 18.48
CA TYR A 135 17.55 -37.37 18.48
C TYR A 135 18.79 -38.22 18.14
N VAL A 136 19.60 -37.77 17.18
CA VAL A 136 20.86 -38.45 16.84
C VAL A 136 21.86 -38.35 17.99
N GLU A 137 21.96 -37.18 18.63
CA GLU A 137 22.85 -36.94 19.76
C GLU A 137 22.48 -37.80 20.97
N SER A 138 21.17 -37.95 21.28
CA SER A 138 20.73 -38.89 22.33
C SER A 138 21.07 -40.35 22.00
N MET A 139 20.93 -40.77 20.73
CA MET A 139 21.24 -42.16 20.34
C MET A 139 22.76 -42.45 20.39
N ILE A 140 23.61 -41.45 20.12
CA ILE A 140 25.06 -41.58 20.28
C ILE A 140 25.44 -41.64 21.76
N GLY A 141 24.82 -40.80 22.60
CA GLY A 141 25.00 -40.84 24.06
C GLY A 141 24.65 -42.20 24.66
N ASP A 142 23.47 -42.74 24.32
CA ASP A 142 23.00 -44.04 24.81
C ASP A 142 23.92 -45.19 24.40
N ARG A 143 24.42 -45.19 23.15
CA ARG A 143 25.40 -46.19 22.70
C ARG A 143 26.72 -46.09 23.45
N GLN A 144 27.19 -44.88 23.78
CA GLN A 144 28.42 -44.74 24.53
C GLN A 144 28.28 -45.20 25.97
N SER A 145 27.11 -45.01 26.60
CA SER A 145 26.80 -45.63 27.90
C SER A 145 26.66 -47.15 27.83
N GLU A 146 26.01 -47.72 26.82
CA GLU A 146 25.93 -49.19 26.65
C GLU A 146 27.32 -49.82 26.47
N VAL A 147 28.19 -49.18 25.70
CA VAL A 147 29.57 -49.65 25.48
C VAL A 147 30.43 -49.47 26.74
N ALA A 148 30.19 -48.42 27.53
CA ALA A 148 30.86 -48.21 28.81
C ALA A 148 30.41 -49.24 29.86
N ASP A 149 29.11 -49.52 29.95
CA ASP A 149 28.53 -50.52 30.85
C ASP A 149 29.03 -51.95 30.51
N GLN A 150 29.10 -52.29 29.22
CA GLN A 150 29.69 -53.57 28.77
C GLN A 150 31.17 -53.72 29.15
N HIS A 151 31.97 -52.64 29.07
CA HIS A 151 33.37 -52.69 29.49
C HIS A 151 33.56 -52.73 31.01
N SER A 152 32.57 -52.34 31.82
CA SER A 152 32.59 -52.55 33.28
C SER A 152 32.21 -53.98 33.66
N ASP A 153 31.17 -54.56 33.04
CA ASP A 153 30.77 -55.97 33.29
C ASP A 153 31.89 -56.94 32.88
N ASP A 154 32.53 -56.72 31.73
CA ASP A 154 33.65 -57.56 31.25
C ASP A 154 34.89 -57.49 32.17
N ASN A 155 35.03 -56.47 33.03
CA ASN A 155 36.15 -56.38 33.98
C ASN A 155 35.80 -57.00 35.35
N GLU A 156 34.53 -57.12 35.73
CA GLU A 156 34.12 -57.80 36.96
C GLU A 156 34.15 -59.33 36.81
N GLU A 157 33.97 -59.88 35.60
CA GLU A 157 34.00 -61.34 35.35
C GLU A 157 35.43 -61.96 35.36
N PHE A 158 36.49 -61.15 35.44
CA PHE A 158 37.89 -61.62 35.52
C PHE A 158 38.48 -61.66 36.95
N ASP A 159 37.74 -61.19 37.97
CA ASP A 159 38.21 -61.08 39.36
C ASP A 159 37.66 -62.18 40.32
N GLU A 160 36.94 -63.21 39.83
CA GLU A 160 36.58 -64.45 40.58
C GLU A 160 37.43 -65.68 40.19
#